data_AF-A0A8T7B5S7-F1
#
_entry.id   AF-A0A8T7B5S7-F1
#
_cell.length_a   1.000
_cell.length_b   1.000
_cell.length_c   1.000
_cell.angle_alpha   90.00
_cell.angle_beta   90.00
_cell.angle_gamma   90.00
#
_symmetry.space_group_name_H-M   'P 1'
#
loop_
_entity.id
_entity.type
_entity.pdbx_description
1 polymer ?
#
loop_
_entity_poly.entity_id
_entity_poly.type
_entity_poly.pdbx_seq_one_letter_code
_entity_poly.pdbx_strand_id
1 'polypeptide(L)'
;MKETRRPRRRYVPAVGPKLLRLLYVVFGLFALLAINAVYLGAISILEWVTGNTYQDYFYQYMFLGHLVLGFILILPLIAYGAIHIRNAHNRPNRRAVKAGYALFGVSLVLLITGLVLTRGIPLIEVRDPEARDIAYWIHVVAPLVVAWLFILHRLAGKRINWRVGGIVAAAAVGIAAVALVLQYQDPRRWNEAGPASGEQYFFPSLARTATGNFIPADNLMRDDYCAECHSDIHDT
;
A
#
# COMPACT_ATOMS: atom_id res chain seq x y z
N MET A 1 -1.98 -59.94 -26.43
CA MET A 1 -2.78 -59.02 -25.59
C MET A 1 -2.30 -57.59 -25.88
N LYS A 2 -3.06 -56.79 -26.64
CA LYS A 2 -2.68 -55.40 -26.97
C LYS A 2 -2.90 -54.53 -25.73
N GLU A 3 -1.82 -54.10 -25.10
CA GLU A 3 -1.85 -53.19 -23.97
C GLU A 3 -2.40 -51.83 -24.43
N THR A 4 -3.66 -51.55 -24.11
CA THR A 4 -4.31 -50.28 -24.44
C THR A 4 -3.74 -49.19 -23.53
N ARG A 5 -2.68 -48.52 -23.99
CA ARG A 5 -2.16 -47.31 -23.34
C ARG A 5 -3.31 -46.30 -23.22
N ARG A 6 -3.79 -46.09 -21.99
CA ARG A 6 -4.79 -45.05 -21.70
C ARG A 6 -4.32 -43.72 -22.28
N PRO A 7 -5.16 -42.97 -23.01
CA PRO A 7 -4.74 -41.71 -23.61
C PRO A 7 -4.25 -40.76 -22.51
N ARG A 8 -3.00 -40.29 -22.64
CA ARG A 8 -2.43 -39.31 -21.71
C ARG A 8 -3.32 -38.06 -21.77
N ARG A 9 -4.03 -37.76 -20.68
CA ARG A 9 -4.85 -36.55 -20.57
C ARG A 9 -4.00 -35.34 -20.93
N ARG A 10 -4.45 -34.55 -21.92
CA ARG A 10 -3.77 -33.33 -22.37
C ARG A 10 -3.54 -32.42 -21.17
N TYR A 11 -2.30 -32.00 -20.95
CA TYR A 11 -1.97 -31.08 -19.88
C TYR A 11 -2.63 -29.72 -20.16
N VAL A 12 -3.61 -29.36 -19.35
CA VAL A 12 -4.21 -28.02 -19.34
C VAL A 12 -3.54 -27.22 -18.23
N PRO A 13 -2.93 -26.06 -18.50
CA PRO A 13 -2.38 -25.18 -17.47
C PRO A 13 -3.47 -24.72 -16.50
N ALA A 14 -3.15 -24.60 -15.21
CA ALA A 14 -4.09 -24.06 -14.22
C ALA A 14 -4.38 -22.56 -14.43
N VAL A 15 -3.47 -21.86 -15.11
CA VAL A 15 -3.59 -20.44 -15.46
C VAL A 15 -3.73 -20.34 -16.97
N GLY A 16 -4.95 -20.08 -17.44
CA GLY A 16 -5.24 -19.79 -18.85
C GLY A 16 -4.80 -18.37 -19.26
N PRO A 17 -4.87 -18.01 -20.55
CA PRO A 17 -4.36 -16.74 -21.06
C PRO A 17 -5.02 -15.50 -20.44
N LYS A 18 -6.34 -15.53 -20.21
CA LYS A 18 -7.04 -14.42 -19.54
C LYS A 18 -6.63 -14.30 -18.06
N LEU A 19 -6.54 -15.43 -17.36
CA LEU A 19 -6.11 -15.47 -15.95
C LEU A 19 -4.64 -15.07 -15.78
N LEU A 20 -3.81 -15.28 -16.80
CA LEU A 20 -2.42 -14.83 -16.83
C LEU A 20 -2.32 -13.29 -16.90
N ARG A 21 -3.19 -12.62 -17.66
CA ARG A 21 -3.23 -11.14 -17.67
C ARG A 21 -3.61 -10.60 -16.28
N LEU A 22 -4.64 -11.20 -15.67
CA LEU A 22 -5.05 -10.83 -14.32
C LEU A 22 -3.91 -11.07 -13.30
N LEU A 23 -3.15 -12.16 -13.43
CA LEU A 23 -1.98 -12.42 -12.61
C LEU A 23 -0.94 -11.29 -12.73
N TYR A 24 -0.66 -10.81 -13.93
CA TYR A 24 0.28 -9.70 -14.12
C TYR A 24 -0.23 -8.40 -13.50
N VAL A 25 -1.53 -8.12 -13.58
CA VAL A 25 -2.14 -6.97 -12.88
C VAL A 25 -1.95 -7.11 -11.37
N VAL A 26 -2.29 -8.27 -10.79
CA VAL A 26 -2.12 -8.54 -9.36
C VAL A 26 -0.66 -8.38 -8.93
N PHE A 27 0.29 -8.93 -9.69
CA PHE A 27 1.72 -8.79 -9.39
C PHE A 27 2.22 -7.36 -9.53
N GLY A 28 1.79 -6.62 -10.54
CA GLY A 28 2.15 -5.22 -10.71
C GLY A 28 1.67 -4.37 -9.55
N LEU A 29 0.38 -4.49 -9.18
CA LEU A 29 -0.20 -3.78 -8.05
C LEU A 29 0.47 -4.16 -6.72
N PHE A 30 0.69 -5.46 -6.48
CA PHE A 30 1.37 -5.92 -5.28
C PHE A 30 2.82 -5.41 -5.20
N ALA A 31 3.56 -5.38 -6.31
CA ALA A 31 4.92 -4.84 -6.35
C ALA A 31 4.95 -3.34 -6.03
N LEU A 32 4.04 -2.56 -6.61
CA LEU A 32 3.92 -1.12 -6.31
C LEU A 32 3.57 -0.88 -4.84
N LEU A 33 2.61 -1.64 -4.30
CA LEU A 33 2.25 -1.59 -2.88
C LEU A 33 3.41 -1.97 -1.97
N ALA A 34 4.18 -3.00 -2.32
CA ALA A 34 5.33 -3.42 -1.54
C ALA A 34 6.42 -2.34 -1.49
N ILE A 35 6.72 -1.71 -2.63
CA ILE A 35 7.70 -0.61 -2.69
C ILE A 35 7.22 0.58 -1.85
N ASN A 36 5.94 0.95 -2.01
CA ASN A 36 5.33 2.03 -1.27
C ASN A 36 5.33 1.74 0.25
N ALA A 37 4.97 0.53 0.68
CA ALA A 37 4.98 0.11 2.08
C ALA A 37 6.40 0.13 2.69
N VAL A 38 7.42 -0.31 1.93
CA VAL A 38 8.82 -0.24 2.35
C VAL A 38 9.24 1.21 2.57
N TYR A 39 8.85 2.13 1.67
CA TYR A 39 9.10 3.55 1.86
C TYR A 39 8.42 4.10 3.12
N LEU A 40 7.12 3.83 3.32
CA LEU A 40 6.37 4.31 4.50
C LEU A 40 6.98 3.78 5.81
N GLY A 41 7.34 2.49 5.82
CA GLY A 41 8.02 1.85 6.94
C GLY A 41 9.40 2.44 7.19
N ALA A 42 10.19 2.71 6.14
CA ALA A 42 11.52 3.28 6.28
C ALA A 42 11.49 4.69 6.90
N ILE A 43 10.57 5.56 6.46
CA ILE A 43 10.40 6.90 7.04
C ILE A 43 9.95 6.79 8.50
N SER A 44 9.00 5.90 8.81
CA SER A 44 8.52 5.69 10.17
C SER A 44 9.63 5.18 11.11
N ILE A 45 10.47 4.27 10.64
CA ILE A 45 11.63 3.76 11.40
C ILE A 45 12.68 4.87 11.58
N LEU A 46 12.95 5.66 10.55
CA LEU A 46 13.93 6.75 10.62
C LEU A 46 13.50 7.81 11.64
N GLU A 47 12.22 8.19 11.63
CA GLU A 47 11.63 9.08 12.63
C GLU A 47 11.73 8.50 14.04
N TRP A 48 11.42 7.22 14.21
CA TRP A 48 11.56 6.53 15.50
C TRP A 48 13.01 6.49 16.03
N VAL A 49 14.00 6.24 15.16
CA VAL A 49 15.41 6.14 15.56
C VAL A 49 16.05 7.50 15.83
N THR A 50 15.67 8.53 15.06
CA THR A 50 16.30 9.86 15.15
C THR A 50 15.58 10.82 16.09
N GLY A 51 14.30 10.58 16.38
CA GLY A 51 13.43 11.53 17.09
C GLY A 51 13.03 12.76 16.27
N ASN A 52 13.39 12.82 14.98
CA ASN A 52 13.05 13.91 14.08
C ASN A 52 11.79 13.56 13.27
N THR A 53 10.96 14.56 12.96
CA THR A 53 9.78 14.37 12.11
C THR A 53 10.15 14.35 10.63
N TYR A 54 9.86 13.24 9.94
CA TYR A 54 10.09 13.04 8.51
C TYR A 54 8.82 12.72 7.71
N GLN A 55 7.67 12.52 8.37
CA GLN A 55 6.37 12.32 7.72
C GLN A 55 5.81 13.62 7.10
N ASP A 56 6.43 14.08 6.03
CA ASP A 56 6.12 15.31 5.32
C ASP A 56 4.95 15.18 4.31
N TYR A 57 4.80 16.18 3.45
CA TYR A 57 3.76 16.22 2.42
C TYR A 57 3.86 15.07 1.41
N PHE A 58 5.08 14.67 1.03
CA PHE A 58 5.29 13.55 0.13
C PHE A 58 4.91 12.23 0.81
N TYR A 59 5.23 12.07 2.11
CA TYR A 59 4.78 10.94 2.91
C TYR A 59 3.25 10.80 2.91
N GLN A 60 2.51 11.90 3.07
CA GLN A 60 1.04 11.86 3.02
C GLN A 60 0.50 11.40 1.66
N TYR A 61 1.11 11.82 0.56
CA TYR A 61 0.74 11.32 -0.77
C TYR A 61 1.09 9.85 -0.99
N MET A 62 2.22 9.40 -0.46
CA MET A 62 2.60 7.99 -0.50
C MET A 62 1.64 7.15 0.34
N PHE A 63 1.21 7.65 1.50
CA PHE A 63 0.19 7.00 2.32
C PHE A 63 -1.17 6.95 1.61
N LEU A 64 -1.61 8.04 0.98
CA LEU A 64 -2.82 8.05 0.15
C LEU A 64 -2.69 7.07 -1.03
N GLY A 65 -1.54 7.05 -1.69
CA GLY A 65 -1.23 6.11 -2.76
C GLY A 65 -1.32 4.66 -2.29
N HIS A 66 -0.84 4.36 -1.08
CA HIS A 66 -0.98 3.04 -0.46
C HIS A 66 -2.45 2.63 -0.35
N LEU A 67 -3.29 3.52 0.18
CA LEU A 67 -4.72 3.28 0.34
C LEU A 67 -5.38 3.03 -1.02
N VAL A 68 -5.21 3.93 -1.98
CA VAL A 68 -5.83 3.82 -3.31
C VAL A 68 -5.39 2.54 -4.03
N LEU A 69 -4.08 2.24 -4.05
CA LEU A 69 -3.56 1.02 -4.66
C LEU A 69 -4.09 -0.23 -3.93
N GLY A 70 -4.19 -0.18 -2.60
CA GLY A 70 -4.75 -1.23 -1.76
C GLY A 70 -6.19 -1.54 -2.15
N PHE A 71 -7.04 -0.51 -2.25
CA PHE A 71 -8.43 -0.65 -2.70
C PHE A 71 -8.53 -1.24 -4.11
N ILE A 72 -7.70 -0.75 -5.05
CA ILE A 72 -7.67 -1.26 -6.43
C ILE A 72 -7.25 -2.74 -6.45
N LEU A 73 -6.34 -3.18 -5.57
CA LEU A 73 -5.86 -4.56 -5.53
C LEU A 73 -6.92 -5.57 -5.03
N ILE A 74 -7.87 -5.15 -4.19
CA ILE A 74 -8.85 -6.05 -3.55
C ILE A 74 -9.56 -6.93 -4.58
N LEU A 75 -10.24 -6.32 -5.54
CA LEU A 75 -11.05 -7.04 -6.54
C LEU A 75 -10.22 -7.98 -7.43
N PRO A 76 -9.14 -7.54 -8.09
CA PRO A 76 -8.35 -8.43 -8.95
C PRO A 76 -7.69 -9.56 -8.16
N LEU A 77 -7.24 -9.33 -6.92
CA LEU A 77 -6.66 -10.38 -6.07
C LEU A 77 -7.69 -11.45 -5.71
N ILE A 78 -8.87 -11.04 -5.23
CA ILE A 78 -9.97 -11.96 -4.87
C ILE A 78 -10.43 -12.75 -6.09
N ALA A 79 -10.67 -12.06 -7.22
CA ALA A 79 -11.10 -12.70 -8.46
C ALA A 79 -10.05 -13.70 -8.96
N TYR A 80 -8.77 -13.32 -8.95
CA TYR A 80 -7.68 -14.21 -9.34
C TYR A 80 -7.63 -15.45 -8.44
N GLY A 81 -7.61 -15.26 -7.12
CA GLY A 81 -7.51 -16.35 -6.15
C GLY A 81 -8.66 -17.33 -6.26
N ALA A 82 -9.90 -16.84 -6.33
CA ALA A 82 -11.10 -17.67 -6.46
C ALA A 82 -11.09 -18.50 -7.76
N ILE A 83 -10.80 -17.88 -8.91
CA ILE A 83 -10.72 -18.57 -10.21
C ILE A 83 -9.56 -19.56 -10.23
N HIS A 84 -8.40 -19.18 -9.68
CA HIS A 84 -7.22 -20.05 -9.61
C HIS A 84 -7.49 -21.30 -8.76
N ILE A 85 -8.09 -21.13 -7.59
CA ILE A 85 -8.51 -22.23 -6.71
C ILE A 85 -9.49 -23.14 -7.44
N ARG A 86 -10.53 -22.59 -8.07
CA ARG A 86 -11.52 -23.37 -8.84
C ARG A 86 -10.83 -24.24 -9.89
N ASN A 87 -9.82 -23.72 -10.58
CA ASN A 87 -9.08 -24.45 -11.62
C ASN A 87 -8.07 -25.47 -11.06
N ALA A 88 -7.61 -25.30 -9.82
CA ALA A 88 -6.48 -26.03 -9.25
C ALA A 88 -6.81 -26.96 -8.09
N HIS A 89 -7.97 -26.84 -7.43
CA HIS A 89 -8.27 -27.60 -6.19
C HIS A 89 -8.20 -29.13 -6.34
N ASN A 90 -8.56 -29.65 -7.53
CA ASN A 90 -8.51 -31.08 -7.84
C ASN A 90 -7.18 -31.57 -8.41
N ARG A 91 -6.13 -30.76 -8.39
CA ARG A 91 -4.81 -31.17 -8.91
C ARG A 91 -4.15 -32.20 -7.97
N PRO A 92 -3.39 -33.16 -8.54
CA PRO A 92 -2.79 -34.25 -7.77
C PRO A 92 -1.72 -33.79 -6.78
N ASN A 93 -1.03 -32.67 -7.07
CA ASN A 93 -0.05 -32.11 -6.16
C ASN A 93 -0.72 -31.38 -4.98
N ARG A 94 -1.08 -32.14 -3.94
CA ARG A 94 -1.78 -31.62 -2.77
C ARG A 94 -0.96 -30.61 -1.96
N ARG A 95 0.38 -30.69 -1.98
CA ARG A 95 1.25 -29.72 -1.28
C ARG A 95 1.10 -28.32 -1.88
N ALA A 96 1.19 -28.21 -3.21
CA ALA A 96 0.99 -26.94 -3.91
C ALA A 96 -0.43 -26.38 -3.71
N VAL A 97 -1.45 -27.24 -3.72
CA VAL A 97 -2.85 -26.84 -3.48
C VAL A 97 -3.04 -26.30 -2.05
N LYS A 98 -2.54 -27.01 -1.03
CA LYS A 98 -2.62 -26.55 0.38
C LYS A 98 -1.88 -25.23 0.59
N ALA A 99 -0.68 -25.09 0.02
CA ALA A 99 0.05 -23.82 0.05
C ALA A 99 -0.71 -22.70 -0.66
N GLY A 100 -1.42 -23.01 -1.75
CA GLY A 100 -2.28 -22.04 -2.46
C GLY A 100 -3.47 -21.58 -1.63
N TYR A 101 -4.12 -22.48 -0.87
CA TYR A 101 -5.18 -22.10 0.07
C TYR A 101 -4.66 -21.22 1.20
N ALA A 102 -3.53 -21.60 1.81
CA ALA A 102 -2.90 -20.82 2.85
C ALA A 102 -2.52 -19.43 2.35
N LEU A 103 -1.89 -19.35 1.17
CA LEU A 103 -1.53 -18.09 0.52
C LEU A 103 -2.76 -17.20 0.33
N PHE A 104 -3.84 -17.73 -0.26
CA PHE A 104 -5.06 -16.95 -0.47
C PHE A 104 -5.70 -16.50 0.84
N GLY A 105 -5.77 -17.37 1.86
CA GLY A 105 -6.30 -17.03 3.18
C GLY A 105 -5.53 -15.89 3.85
N VAL A 106 -4.19 -15.96 3.86
CA VAL A 106 -3.35 -14.88 4.42
C VAL A 106 -3.47 -13.60 3.59
N SER A 107 -3.60 -13.70 2.26
CA SER A 107 -3.89 -12.53 1.42
C SER A 107 -5.23 -11.88 1.77
N LEU A 108 -6.26 -12.65 2.11
CA LEU A 108 -7.54 -12.08 2.57
C LEU A 108 -7.38 -11.38 3.93
N VAL A 109 -6.64 -11.98 4.87
CA VAL A 109 -6.32 -11.34 6.16
C VAL A 109 -5.59 -10.00 5.95
N LEU A 110 -4.62 -9.96 5.02
CA LEU A 110 -3.92 -8.72 4.65
C LEU A 110 -4.89 -7.65 4.14
N LEU A 111 -5.83 -8.00 3.24
CA LEU A 111 -6.81 -7.06 2.72
C LEU A 111 -7.78 -6.58 3.81
N ILE A 112 -8.30 -7.49 4.63
CA ILE A 112 -9.26 -7.18 5.69
C ILE A 112 -8.62 -6.25 6.72
N THR A 113 -7.39 -6.54 7.15
CA THR A 113 -6.67 -5.68 8.10
C THR A 113 -6.39 -4.30 7.53
N GLY A 114 -6.08 -4.19 6.23
CA GLY A 114 -5.94 -2.88 5.56
C GLY A 114 -7.24 -2.07 5.55
N LEU A 115 -8.38 -2.72 5.30
CA LEU A 115 -9.69 -2.08 5.38
C LEU A 115 -10.04 -1.63 6.80
N VAL A 116 -9.78 -2.48 7.80
CA VAL A 116 -10.01 -2.18 9.22
C VAL A 116 -9.18 -0.99 9.70
N LEU A 117 -7.97 -0.82 9.17
CA LEU A 117 -7.08 0.31 9.50
C LEU A 117 -7.46 1.61 8.80
N THR A 118 -8.39 1.58 7.83
CA THR A 118 -8.84 2.78 7.12
C THR A 118 -9.73 3.64 8.02
N ARG A 119 -9.44 4.94 8.09
CA ARG A 119 -10.22 5.93 8.85
C ARG A 119 -11.15 6.73 7.95
N GLY A 120 -12.21 7.29 8.54
CA GLY A 120 -13.17 8.14 7.82
C GLY A 120 -14.28 7.39 7.08
N ILE A 121 -14.40 6.07 7.27
CA ILE A 121 -15.51 5.25 6.76
C ILE A 121 -16.34 4.79 7.97
N PRO A 122 -17.47 5.45 8.30
CA PRO A 122 -18.23 5.17 9.52
C PRO A 122 -18.65 3.70 9.71
N LEU A 123 -18.80 2.95 8.61
CA LEU A 123 -19.24 1.56 8.64
C LEU A 123 -18.13 0.55 9.02
N ILE A 124 -16.85 0.91 8.83
CA ILE A 124 -15.70 -0.03 8.95
C ILE A 124 -14.70 0.46 10.01
N GLU A 125 -14.80 1.71 10.43
CA GLU A 125 -13.85 2.34 11.35
C GLU A 125 -13.82 1.68 12.74
N VAL A 126 -12.69 1.06 13.08
CA VAL A 126 -12.43 0.51 14.41
C VAL A 126 -11.82 1.59 15.32
N ARG A 127 -12.60 2.00 16.32
CA ARG A 127 -12.20 3.03 17.30
C ARG A 127 -11.39 2.47 18.46
N ASP A 128 -11.59 1.20 18.79
CA ASP A 128 -10.89 0.53 19.88
C ASP A 128 -9.36 0.51 19.63
N PRO A 129 -8.54 1.06 20.55
CA PRO A 129 -7.10 1.15 20.37
C PRO A 129 -6.40 -0.22 20.27
N GLU A 130 -6.82 -1.19 21.07
CA GLU A 130 -6.19 -2.52 21.14
C GLU A 130 -6.46 -3.31 19.86
N ALA A 131 -7.72 -3.38 19.42
CA ALA A 131 -8.10 -4.01 18.17
C ALA A 131 -7.36 -3.40 16.97
N ARG A 132 -7.15 -2.09 16.98
CA ARG A 132 -6.42 -1.40 15.91
C ARG A 132 -4.92 -1.72 15.92
N ASP A 133 -4.30 -1.78 17.10
CA ASP A 133 -2.88 -2.16 17.23
C ASP A 133 -2.64 -3.59 16.75
N ILE A 134 -3.53 -4.52 17.13
CA ILE A 134 -3.50 -5.91 16.64
C ILE A 134 -3.64 -5.94 15.11
N ALA A 135 -4.62 -5.21 14.55
CA ALA A 135 -4.81 -5.14 13.11
C ALA A 135 -3.59 -4.57 12.39
N TYR A 136 -2.95 -3.54 12.97
CA TYR A 136 -1.72 -2.93 12.45
C TYR A 136 -0.59 -3.94 12.35
N TRP A 137 -0.28 -4.65 13.44
CA TRP A 137 0.80 -5.64 13.43
C TRP A 137 0.52 -6.80 12.50
N ILE A 138 -0.73 -7.28 12.43
CA ILE A 138 -1.12 -8.29 11.43
C ILE A 138 -0.88 -7.75 10.02
N HIS A 139 -1.28 -6.51 9.73
CA HIS A 139 -1.10 -5.91 8.41
C HIS A 139 0.37 -5.74 8.02
N VAL A 140 1.24 -5.42 8.98
CA VAL A 140 2.69 -5.29 8.78
C VAL A 140 3.35 -6.64 8.52
N VAL A 141 2.95 -7.70 9.24
CA VAL A 141 3.57 -9.04 9.15
C VAL A 141 3.00 -9.87 8.00
N ALA A 142 1.71 -9.75 7.69
CA ALA A 142 1.03 -10.52 6.65
C ALA A 142 1.70 -10.47 5.26
N PRO A 143 2.21 -9.34 4.71
CA PRO A 143 2.84 -9.33 3.39
C PRO A 143 4.13 -10.16 3.35
N LEU A 144 4.88 -10.24 4.46
CA LEU A 144 6.06 -11.10 4.58
C LEU A 144 5.66 -12.58 4.51
N VAL A 145 4.58 -12.94 5.20
CA VAL A 145 4.01 -14.30 5.19
C VAL A 145 3.45 -14.63 3.79
N VAL A 146 2.78 -13.69 3.12
CA VAL A 146 2.32 -13.83 1.72
C VAL A 146 3.50 -14.10 0.79
N ALA A 147 4.57 -13.32 0.88
CA ALA A 147 5.77 -13.51 0.05
C ALA A 147 6.40 -14.89 0.30
N TRP A 148 6.54 -15.29 1.56
CA TRP A 148 7.05 -16.61 1.93
C TRP A 148 6.18 -17.76 1.41
N LEU A 149 4.87 -17.70 1.64
CA LEU A 149 3.92 -18.70 1.16
C LEU A 149 3.87 -18.76 -0.37
N PHE A 150 4.04 -17.63 -1.06
CA PHE A 150 4.15 -17.58 -2.51
C PHE A 150 5.38 -18.35 -3.01
N ILE A 151 6.54 -18.15 -2.38
CA ILE A 151 7.76 -18.91 -2.68
C ILE A 151 7.51 -20.40 -2.48
N LEU A 152 6.96 -20.81 -1.33
CA LEU A 152 6.65 -22.22 -1.05
C LEU A 152 5.66 -22.82 -2.06
N HIS A 153 4.58 -22.09 -2.37
CA HIS A 153 3.60 -22.49 -3.37
C HIS A 153 4.27 -22.71 -4.73
N ARG A 154 5.24 -21.86 -5.08
CA ARG A 154 5.90 -21.94 -6.39
C ARG A 154 7.01 -22.97 -6.47
N LEU A 155 7.77 -23.17 -5.40
CA LEU A 155 8.75 -24.26 -5.26
C LEU A 155 8.07 -25.63 -5.30
N ALA A 156 6.88 -25.76 -4.68
CA ALA A 156 6.07 -26.97 -4.78
C ALA A 156 5.45 -27.17 -6.18
N GLY A 157 5.42 -26.13 -7.02
CA GLY A 157 4.82 -26.12 -8.35
C GLY A 157 5.84 -26.03 -9.48
N LYS A 158 5.68 -25.03 -10.37
CA LYS A 158 6.62 -24.75 -11.47
C LYS A 158 7.70 -23.79 -10.97
N ARG A 159 8.97 -24.04 -11.31
CA ARG A 159 10.13 -23.24 -10.86
C ARG A 159 9.95 -21.73 -11.11
N ILE A 160 10.49 -20.93 -10.19
CA ILE A 160 10.57 -19.46 -10.29
C ILE A 160 11.62 -19.09 -11.35
N ASN A 161 11.31 -18.09 -12.18
CA ASN A 161 12.30 -17.50 -13.07
C ASN A 161 13.00 -16.33 -12.36
N TRP A 162 14.17 -16.60 -11.80
CA TRP A 162 14.94 -15.63 -11.02
C TRP A 162 15.39 -14.41 -11.82
N ARG A 163 15.50 -14.50 -13.15
CA ARG A 163 15.79 -13.33 -13.99
C ARG A 163 14.70 -12.26 -13.90
N VAL A 164 13.43 -12.69 -13.92
CA VAL A 164 12.30 -11.78 -13.75
C VAL A 164 12.30 -11.19 -12.33
N GLY A 165 12.63 -12.00 -11.32
CA GLY A 165 12.81 -11.52 -9.95
C GLY A 165 13.87 -10.42 -9.86
N GLY A 166 15.01 -10.59 -10.52
CA GLY A 166 16.08 -9.57 -10.59
C GLY A 166 15.62 -8.26 -11.25
N ILE A 167 14.87 -8.33 -12.34
CA ILE A 167 14.31 -7.15 -13.02
C ILE A 167 13.35 -6.39 -12.09
N VAL A 168 12.45 -7.11 -11.40
CA VAL A 168 11.51 -6.52 -10.45
C VAL A 168 12.25 -5.87 -9.28
N ALA A 169 13.29 -6.52 -8.75
CA ALA A 169 14.11 -5.96 -7.68
C ALA A 169 14.84 -4.68 -8.13
N ALA A 170 15.42 -4.66 -9.33
CA ALA A 170 16.06 -3.47 -9.89
C ALA A 170 15.07 -2.31 -10.08
N ALA A 171 13.87 -2.60 -10.61
CA ALA A 171 12.81 -1.61 -10.73
C ALA A 171 12.36 -1.05 -9.37
N ALA A 172 12.25 -1.92 -8.35
CA ALA A 172 11.94 -1.51 -6.99
C ALA A 172 12.99 -0.56 -6.39
N VAL A 173 14.28 -0.86 -6.58
CA VAL A 173 15.38 0.01 -6.16
C VAL A 173 15.32 1.36 -6.89
N GLY A 174 15.07 1.36 -8.20
CA GLY A 174 14.93 2.58 -8.98
C GLY A 174 13.77 3.46 -8.49
N ILE A 175 12.60 2.88 -8.24
CA ILE A 175 11.44 3.61 -7.72
C ILE A 175 11.72 4.14 -6.31
N ALA A 176 12.36 3.35 -5.44
CA ALA A 176 12.75 3.79 -4.11
C ALA A 176 13.73 4.97 -4.16
N ALA A 177 14.72 4.94 -5.06
CA ALA A 177 15.66 6.06 -5.25
C ALA A 177 14.93 7.34 -5.70
N VAL A 178 13.98 7.22 -6.63
CA VAL A 178 13.15 8.36 -7.06
C VAL A 178 12.31 8.89 -5.88
N ALA A 179 11.68 8.01 -5.11
CA ALA A 179 10.90 8.41 -3.94
C ALA A 179 11.76 9.14 -2.89
N LEU A 180 13.01 8.73 -2.69
CA LEU A 180 13.95 9.43 -1.79
C LEU A 180 14.35 10.81 -2.32
N VAL A 181 14.56 10.95 -3.62
CA VAL A 181 14.83 12.28 -4.23
C VAL A 181 13.61 13.19 -4.05
N LEU A 182 12.40 12.66 -4.27
CA LEU A 182 11.16 13.42 -4.08
C LEU A 182 10.89 13.75 -2.61
N GLN A 183 11.21 12.85 -1.67
CA GLN A 183 11.16 13.12 -0.22
C GLN A 183 12.05 14.32 0.16
N TYR A 184 13.23 14.44 -0.44
CA TYR A 184 14.14 15.54 -0.12
C TYR A 184 13.67 16.89 -0.72
N GLN A 185 12.70 16.86 -1.63
CA GLN A 185 12.12 18.04 -2.23
C GLN A 185 10.79 18.38 -1.53
N ASP A 186 10.59 19.63 -1.14
CA ASP A 186 9.25 20.11 -0.76
C ASP A 186 8.68 20.93 -1.92
N PRO A 187 7.76 20.37 -2.74
CA PRO A 187 7.19 21.08 -3.89
C PRO A 187 6.47 22.36 -3.48
N ARG A 188 6.00 22.47 -2.23
CA ARG A 188 5.35 23.67 -1.71
C ARG A 188 6.34 24.85 -1.64
N ARG A 189 7.63 24.56 -1.49
CA ARG A 189 8.70 25.58 -1.38
C ARG A 189 9.29 26.00 -2.71
N TRP A 190 8.92 25.37 -3.83
CA TRP A 190 9.54 25.63 -5.13
C TRP A 190 9.30 27.07 -5.65
N ASN A 191 8.23 27.74 -5.20
CA ASN A 191 7.87 29.09 -5.63
C ASN A 191 7.55 30.02 -4.43
N GLU A 192 8.01 29.70 -3.23
CA GLU A 192 7.79 30.54 -2.05
C GLU A 192 8.77 31.73 -2.03
N ALA A 193 8.27 32.93 -2.33
CA ALA A 193 8.99 34.18 -2.09
C ALA A 193 8.63 34.72 -0.70
N GLY A 194 9.55 34.56 0.26
CA GLY A 194 9.41 35.06 1.62
C GLY A 194 9.93 36.49 1.79
N PRO A 195 9.29 37.35 2.59
CA PRO A 195 9.86 38.64 2.97
C PRO A 195 11.04 38.41 3.94
N ALA A 196 12.18 39.05 3.68
CA ALA A 196 13.39 38.96 4.51
C ALA A 196 13.17 39.37 5.99
N SER A 197 12.07 40.06 6.29
CA SER A 197 11.72 40.59 7.62
C SER A 197 10.72 39.73 8.40
N GLY A 198 10.40 38.50 7.98
CA GLY A 198 9.37 37.67 8.63
C GLY A 198 9.55 37.50 10.15
N GLU A 199 10.79 37.35 10.63
CA GLU A 199 11.10 37.22 12.07
C GLU A 199 10.85 38.53 12.87
N GLN A 200 10.91 39.70 12.23
CA GLN A 200 10.74 40.99 12.93
C GLN A 200 9.30 41.25 13.36
N TYR A 201 8.32 40.66 12.68
CA TYR A 201 6.89 40.89 12.94
C TYR A 201 6.38 40.15 14.17
N PHE A 202 7.02 39.04 14.56
CA PHE A 202 6.60 38.22 15.69
C PHE A 202 7.49 38.40 16.92
N PHE A 203 8.59 39.16 16.84
CA PHE A 203 9.42 39.48 18.01
C PHE A 203 8.63 40.29 19.06
N PRO A 204 8.74 40.01 20.37
CA PRO A 204 9.68 39.11 21.05
C PRO A 204 9.23 37.64 21.12
N SER A 205 8.10 37.26 20.53
CA SER A 205 7.69 35.87 20.48
C SER A 205 8.61 35.06 19.55
N LEU A 206 8.91 33.82 19.94
CA LEU A 206 9.65 32.87 19.10
C LEU A 206 8.73 32.17 18.08
N ALA A 207 7.50 32.64 17.91
CA ALA A 207 6.54 32.07 16.99
C ALA A 207 6.97 32.39 15.54
N ARG A 208 7.27 31.35 14.78
CA ARG A 208 7.59 31.43 13.36
C ARG A 208 6.96 30.26 12.63
N THR A 209 6.57 30.47 11.37
CA THR A 209 6.16 29.36 10.51
C THR A 209 7.37 28.49 10.18
N ALA A 210 7.15 27.23 9.77
CA ALA A 210 8.23 26.32 9.40
C ALA A 210 9.12 26.84 8.24
N THR A 211 8.60 27.79 7.46
CA THR A 211 9.30 28.41 6.32
C THR A 211 9.84 29.82 6.63
N GLY A 212 9.47 30.41 7.78
CA GLY A 212 9.77 31.81 8.11
C GLY A 212 8.87 32.83 7.40
N ASN A 213 7.94 32.37 6.56
CA ASN A 213 6.99 33.21 5.82
C ASN A 213 5.77 33.59 6.68
N PHE A 214 5.04 34.62 6.26
CA PHE A 214 3.73 34.91 6.86
C PHE A 214 2.71 33.82 6.55
N ILE A 215 1.76 33.62 7.46
CA ILE A 215 0.55 32.86 7.17
C ILE A 215 -0.34 33.76 6.30
N PRO A 216 -0.77 33.31 5.10
CA PRO A 216 -1.64 34.12 4.24
C PRO A 216 -2.92 34.52 4.99
N ALA A 217 -3.27 35.81 4.95
CA ALA A 217 -4.43 36.34 5.65
C ALA A 217 -5.72 35.61 5.25
N ASP A 218 -5.89 35.30 3.97
CA ASP A 218 -7.05 34.59 3.43
C ASP A 218 -7.22 33.17 4.00
N ASN A 219 -6.16 32.55 4.53
CA ASN A 219 -6.27 31.26 5.22
C ASN A 219 -6.75 31.39 6.67
N LEU A 220 -6.54 32.56 7.30
CA LEU A 220 -6.95 32.85 8.68
C LEU A 220 -8.30 33.58 8.74
N MET A 221 -8.63 34.36 7.72
CA MET A 221 -9.83 35.19 7.62
C MET A 221 -10.88 34.52 6.71
N ARG A 222 -11.21 33.25 7.00
CA ARG A 222 -12.20 32.47 6.23
C ARG A 222 -13.60 32.59 6.83
N ASP A 223 -14.04 33.82 7.08
CA ASP A 223 -15.32 34.11 7.75
C ASP A 223 -16.51 33.48 7.02
N ASP A 224 -16.51 33.52 5.67
CA ASP A 224 -17.55 32.89 4.84
C ASP A 224 -17.62 31.36 5.04
N TYR A 225 -16.46 30.69 5.14
CA TYR A 225 -16.41 29.24 5.40
C TYR A 225 -16.87 28.88 6.82
N CYS A 226 -16.52 29.73 7.79
CA CYS A 226 -17.00 29.60 9.15
C CYS A 226 -18.53 29.78 9.21
N ALA A 227 -19.07 30.77 8.48
CA ALA A 227 -20.51 31.00 8.34
C ALA A 227 -21.21 29.78 7.72
N GLU A 228 -20.69 29.19 6.65
CA GLU A 228 -21.26 27.97 6.06
C GLU A 228 -21.37 26.80 7.06
N CYS A 229 -20.38 26.62 7.94
CA CYS A 229 -20.36 25.55 8.93
C CYS A 229 -21.14 25.88 10.22
N HIS A 230 -21.38 27.17 10.48
CA HIS A 230 -22.01 27.71 11.70
C HIS A 230 -23.13 28.70 11.35
N SER A 231 -24.07 28.26 10.52
CA SER A 231 -25.24 29.07 10.12
C SER A 231 -26.14 29.44 11.28
N ASP A 232 -26.15 28.61 12.33
CA ASP A 232 -26.90 28.80 13.57
C ASP A 232 -26.52 30.05 14.37
N ILE A 233 -25.35 30.63 14.11
CA ILE A 233 -24.86 31.82 14.82
C ILE A 233 -25.32 33.14 14.17
N HIS A 234 -25.67 33.14 12.88
CA HIS A 234 -25.90 34.38 12.13
C HIS A 234 -27.20 34.40 11.32
N ASP A 235 -27.84 33.27 11.04
CA ASP A 235 -29.17 33.20 10.44
C ASP A 235 -30.26 33.22 11.53
N THR A 236 -30.51 34.40 12.13
CA THR A 236 -31.68 34.66 13.00
C THR A 236 -32.59 35.73 12.43
#